data_AF-A0A355RFF3-F1
#
_entry.id   AF-A0A355RFF3-F1
#
_cell.length_a   1.000
_cell.length_b   1.000
_cell.length_c   1.000
_cell.angle_alpha   90.00
_cell.angle_beta   90.00
_cell.angle_gamma   90.00
#
_symmetry.space_group_name_H-M   'P 1'
#
loop_
_entity.id
_entity.type
_entity.pdbx_description
1 polymer ?
#
loop_
_entity_poly.entity_id
_entity_poly.type
_entity_poly.pdbx_seq_one_letter_code
_entity_poly.pdbx_strand_id
1 'polypeptide(L)'
;MDLFTTEFHILSEAHMQAFAAALGKGLRCGEVLLLEGHIGAGKSFFARSLIQSVQDIPEEVPSPTFTLVQTYDTQIGEIWHADLYR
;
A
#
# COMPACT_ATOMS: atom_id res chain seq x y z
N MET A 1 -2.77 -4.08 23.90
CA MET A 1 -3.13 -3.95 22.47
C MET A 1 -3.25 -5.37 21.97
N ASP A 2 -4.46 -5.82 21.71
CA ASP A 2 -4.68 -7.21 21.27
C ASP A 2 -4.23 -7.32 19.81
N LEU A 3 -3.27 -8.21 19.58
CA LEU A 3 -2.85 -8.58 18.24
C LEU A 3 -3.85 -9.60 17.70
N PHE A 4 -4.39 -9.34 16.52
CA PHE A 4 -5.18 -10.31 15.77
C PHE A 4 -4.45 -10.67 14.48
N THR A 5 -4.74 -11.83 13.93
CA THR A 5 -4.19 -12.31 12.68
C THR A 5 -5.33 -12.73 11.77
N THR A 6 -5.27 -12.29 10.51
CA THR A 6 -6.18 -12.70 9.45
C THR A 6 -5.38 -13.10 8.23
N GLU A 7 -5.78 -14.17 7.57
CA GLU A 7 -5.14 -14.68 6.36
C GLU A 7 -6.07 -14.51 5.15
N PHE A 8 -5.49 -14.11 4.02
CA PHE A 8 -6.19 -13.94 2.76
C PHE A 8 -5.44 -14.66 1.64
N HIS A 9 -6.16 -15.39 0.79
CA HIS A 9 -5.60 -16.02 -0.40
C HIS A 9 -5.79 -15.12 -1.62
N ILE A 10 -4.71 -14.50 -2.09
CA ILE A 10 -4.73 -13.63 -3.27
C ILE A 10 -4.26 -14.43 -4.50
N LEU A 11 -5.13 -14.54 -5.50
CA LEU A 11 -4.95 -15.44 -6.64
C LEU A 11 -4.65 -14.71 -7.96
N SER A 12 -4.72 -13.38 -7.97
CA SER A 12 -4.48 -12.56 -9.16
C SER A 12 -4.16 -11.11 -8.78
N GLU A 13 -3.61 -10.38 -9.73
CA GLU A 13 -3.37 -8.93 -9.62
C GLU A 13 -4.67 -8.15 -9.38
N ALA A 14 -5.74 -8.49 -10.10
CA ALA A 14 -7.06 -7.87 -9.91
C ALA A 14 -7.62 -8.12 -8.50
N HIS A 15 -7.40 -9.32 -7.95
CA HIS A 15 -7.79 -9.62 -6.57
C HIS A 15 -6.96 -8.80 -5.56
N MET A 16 -5.65 -8.65 -5.79
CA MET A 16 -4.79 -7.80 -4.95
C MET A 16 -5.23 -6.32 -5.00
N GLN A 17 -5.62 -5.80 -6.16
CA GLN A 17 -6.14 -4.45 -6.31
C GLN A 17 -7.44 -4.25 -5.53
N ALA A 18 -8.39 -5.19 -5.65
CA ALA A 18 -9.64 -5.14 -4.92
C ALA A 18 -9.41 -5.20 -3.40
N PHE A 19 -8.47 -6.04 -2.94
CA PHE A 19 -8.08 -6.14 -1.54
C PHE A 19 -7.46 -4.83 -1.04
N ALA A 20 -6.52 -4.25 -1.78
CA ALA A 20 -5.91 -2.97 -1.44
C ALA A 20 -6.95 -1.84 -1.35
N ALA A 21 -7.87 -1.77 -2.31
CA ALA A 21 -8.96 -0.79 -2.30
C ALA A 21 -9.93 -0.98 -1.12
N ALA A 22 -10.21 -2.23 -0.72
CA ALA A 22 -11.03 -2.50 0.45
C ALA A 22 -10.34 -2.07 1.74
N LEU A 23 -9.02 -2.31 1.87
CA LEU A 23 -8.24 -1.86 3.01
C LEU A 23 -8.17 -0.33 3.06
N GLY A 24 -7.92 0.34 1.93
CA GLY A 24 -7.80 1.79 1.82
C GLY A 24 -9.03 2.55 2.33
N LYS A 25 -10.24 2.00 2.14
CA LYS A 25 -11.50 2.58 2.68
C LYS A 25 -11.55 2.63 4.21
N GLY A 26 -10.80 1.77 4.88
CA GLY A 26 -10.74 1.70 6.34
C GLY A 26 -9.62 2.55 6.94
N LEU A 27 -8.64 2.96 6.12
CA LEU A 27 -7.45 3.64 6.61
C LEU A 27 -7.73 5.06 7.11
N ARG A 28 -6.94 5.46 8.10
CA ARG A 28 -7.00 6.81 8.69
C ARG A 28 -5.60 7.38 8.84
N CYS A 29 -5.53 8.72 8.83
CA CYS A 29 -4.29 9.42 9.14
C CYS A 29 -3.74 8.99 10.52
N GLY A 30 -2.43 8.74 10.57
CA GLY A 30 -1.71 8.26 11.76
C GLY A 30 -1.48 6.74 11.80
N GLU A 31 -2.06 5.97 10.88
CA GLU A 31 -1.79 4.53 10.75
C GLU A 31 -0.50 4.25 9.99
N VAL A 32 0.17 3.16 10.35
CA VAL A 32 1.42 2.70 9.71
C VAL A 32 1.23 1.26 9.25
N LEU A 33 1.47 1.02 7.96
CA LEU A 33 1.41 -0.31 7.35
C LEU A 33 2.82 -0.79 7.04
N LEU A 34 3.24 -1.86 7.70
CA LEU A 34 4.47 -2.56 7.36
C LEU A 34 4.17 -3.64 6.31
N LEU A 35 4.86 -3.59 5.17
CA LEU A 35 4.80 -4.62 4.14
C LEU A 35 6.07 -5.48 4.21
N GLU A 36 5.92 -6.73 4.63
CA GLU A 36 7.03 -7.68 4.74
C GLU A 36 6.89 -8.80 3.72
N GLY A 37 8.00 -9.23 3.14
CA GLY A 37 8.03 -10.32 2.17
C GLY A 37 9.26 -10.27 1.27
N HIS A 38 9.50 -11.36 0.55
CA HIS A 38 10.68 -11.52 -0.31
C HIS A 38 10.64 -10.59 -1.54
N ILE A 39 11.75 -10.48 -2.28
CA ILE A 39 11.73 -9.83 -3.59
C ILE A 39 10.73 -10.55 -4.49
N GLY A 40 9.90 -9.80 -5.20
CA GLY A 40 8.85 -10.36 -6.05
C GLY A 40 7.56 -10.77 -5.32
N ALA A 41 7.48 -10.61 -3.98
CA ALA A 41 6.28 -10.94 -3.21
C ALA A 41 5.06 -10.02 -3.48
N GLY A 42 5.19 -8.99 -4.34
CA GLY A 42 4.10 -8.09 -4.69
C GLY A 42 3.93 -6.86 -3.79
N LYS A 43 4.87 -6.58 -2.88
CA LYS A 43 4.82 -5.41 -1.96
C LYS A 43 4.57 -4.08 -2.69
N SER A 44 5.38 -3.75 -3.69
CA SER A 44 5.23 -2.50 -4.46
C SER A 44 3.94 -2.47 -5.27
N PHE A 45 3.46 -3.63 -5.75
CA PHE A 45 2.17 -3.72 -6.43
C PHE A 45 1.02 -3.42 -5.48
N PHE A 46 1.05 -3.98 -4.26
CA PHE A 46 0.07 -3.71 -3.22
C PHE A 46 0.09 -2.23 -2.80
N ALA A 47 1.26 -1.67 -2.49
CA ALA A 47 1.41 -0.27 -2.08
C ALA A 47 0.84 0.70 -3.13
N ARG A 48 1.21 0.51 -4.41
CA ARG A 48 0.65 1.29 -5.53
C ARG A 48 -0.87 1.17 -5.61
N SER A 49 -1.38 -0.06 -5.54
CA SER A 49 -2.83 -0.30 -5.64
C SER A 49 -3.59 0.36 -4.50
N LEU A 50 -3.03 0.33 -3.29
CA LEU A 50 -3.58 0.97 -2.10
C LEU A 50 -3.61 2.49 -2.27
N ILE A 51 -2.47 3.10 -2.61
CA ILE A 51 -2.33 4.55 -2.78
C ILE A 51 -3.30 5.05 -3.86
N GLN A 52 -3.29 4.43 -5.04
CA GLN A 52 -4.18 4.81 -6.15
C GLN A 52 -5.66 4.66 -5.79
N SER A 53 -6.02 3.71 -4.93
CA SER A 53 -7.43 3.49 -4.53
C SER A 53 -8.02 4.60 -3.66
N VAL A 54 -7.16 5.43 -3.04
CA VAL A 54 -7.57 6.54 -2.17
C VAL A 54 -7.24 7.92 -2.76
N GLN A 55 -6.71 7.97 -3.98
CA GLN A 55 -6.52 9.22 -4.72
C GLN A 55 -7.82 9.67 -5.41
N ASP A 56 -8.05 10.98 -5.52
CA ASP A 56 -9.14 11.52 -6.34
C ASP A 56 -8.88 11.28 -7.83
N ILE A 57 -7.62 11.49 -8.25
CA ILE A 57 -7.13 11.24 -9.60
C ILE A 57 -5.87 10.37 -9.45
N PRO A 58 -5.93 9.08 -9.79
CA PRO A 58 -4.79 8.18 -9.65
C PRO A 58 -3.60 8.62 -10.50
N GLU A 59 -2.42 8.70 -9.89
CA GLU A 59 -1.15 8.97 -10.58
C GLU A 59 -0.24 7.74 -10.61
N GLU A 60 0.93 7.88 -11.24
CA GLU A 60 1.94 6.80 -11.19
C GLU A 60 2.57 6.71 -9.80
N VAL A 61 2.58 5.49 -9.25
CA VAL A 61 3.20 5.19 -7.95
C VAL A 61 4.33 4.17 -8.17
N PRO A 62 5.54 4.61 -8.57
CA PRO A 62 6.68 3.72 -8.74
C PRO A 62 7.20 3.22 -7.38
N SER A 63 8.06 2.20 -7.40
CA SER A 63 8.76 1.76 -6.18
C SER A 63 9.76 2.83 -5.74
N PRO A 64 9.73 3.32 -4.48
CA PRO A 64 10.61 4.37 -3.99
C PRO A 64 12.01 3.83 -3.61
N THR A 65 12.42 2.68 -4.16
CA THR A 65 13.69 2.00 -3.84
C THR A 65 14.92 2.90 -3.96
N PHE A 66 14.91 3.89 -4.85
CA PHE A 66 16.00 4.87 -5.00
C PHE A 66 15.79 6.17 -4.23
N THR A 67 14.55 6.61 -4.07
CA THR A 67 14.19 7.86 -3.39
C THR A 67 14.03 7.69 -1.88
N LEU A 68 14.03 6.44 -1.40
CA LEU A 68 13.72 5.98 -0.04
C LEU A 68 12.26 6.23 0.36
N VAL A 69 11.76 7.45 0.14
CA VAL A 69 10.39 7.87 0.42
C VAL A 69 9.83 8.65 -0.77
N GLN A 70 8.56 8.43 -1.10
CA GLN A 70 7.76 9.31 -1.96
C GLN A 70 6.43 9.60 -1.26
N THR A 71 5.93 10.82 -1.40
CA THR A 71 4.64 11.23 -0.83
C THR A 71 3.60 11.39 -1.92
N TYR A 72 2.35 11.10 -1.56
CA TYR A 72 1.19 11.19 -2.45
C TYR A 72 0.04 11.86 -1.72
N ASP A 73 -0.59 12.85 -2.36
CA ASP A 73 -1.80 13.48 -1.86
C ASP A 73 -3.01 12.57 -2.13
N THR A 74 -3.79 12.31 -1.08
CA THR A 74 -4.95 11.39 -1.15
C THR A 74 -6.13 11.92 -0.34
N GLN A 75 -7.31 11.30 -0.52
CA GLN A 75 -8.53 11.64 0.21
C GLN A 75 -8.43 11.40 1.72
N ILE A 76 -7.46 10.59 2.17
CA ILE A 76 -7.26 10.24 3.59
C ILE A 76 -6.06 10.97 4.23
N GLY A 77 -5.45 11.90 3.51
CA GLY A 77 -4.22 12.62 3.89
C GLY A 77 -3.01 12.20 3.06
N GLU A 78 -1.85 12.78 3.36
CA GLU A 78 -0.60 12.46 2.66
C GLU A 78 -0.14 11.04 3.03
N ILE A 79 0.08 10.18 2.02
CA ILE A 79 0.67 8.86 2.22
C ILE A 79 2.17 8.92 1.96
N TRP A 80 2.96 8.41 2.91
CA TRP A 80 4.41 8.29 2.79
C TRP A 80 4.77 6.85 2.41
N HIS A 81 5.06 6.62 1.14
CA HIS A 81 5.50 5.32 0.63
C HIS A 81 7.01 5.20 0.81
N ALA A 82 7.45 4.34 1.73
CA ALA A 82 8.85 4.09 2.00
C ALA A 82 9.28 2.68 1.57
N ASP A 83 10.48 2.57 0.99
CA ASP A 83 11.13 1.30 0.71
C ASP A 83 12.54 1.31 1.34
N LEU A 84 12.68 0.55 2.43
CA LEU A 84 13.87 0.49 3.28
C LEU A 84 14.72 -0.76 2.99
N TYR A 85 14.63 -1.33 1.78
CA TYR A 85 15.47 -2.47 1.39
C TYR A 85 16.99 -2.18 1.46
N ARG A 86 17.39 -0.91 1.64
CA ARG A 86 18.78 -0.49 1.85
C ARG A 86 19.11 -0.28 3.32
#